data_AF-A0A2X1M6X1-F1
#
_entry.id   AF-A0A2X1M6X1-F1
#
_cell.length_a   1.000
_cell.length_b   1.000
_cell.length_c   1.000
_cell.angle_alpha   90.00
_cell.angle_beta   90.00
_cell.angle_gamma   90.00
#
_symmetry.space_group_name_H-M   'P 1'
#
loop_
_entity.id
_entity.type
_entity.pdbx_description
1 polymer ?
#
loop_
_entity_poly.entity_id
_entity_poly.type
_entity_poly.pdbx_seq_one_letter_code
_entity_poly.pdbx_strand_id
1 'polypeptide(L)'
;MTTPDTLFELDMDTGERRVLKQTEVPGFDAANYRSEHLWIVARDGVEVPVSLVYHRKHFRKGHNPLLVYGYGSYGASIDADFSFSRLSLLDRGFVYAIVHVRGGGELGQQWYEDGKFLKKKNTFNDYL
;
A
#
# COMPACT_ATOMS: atom_id res chain seq x y z
N MET A 1 3.36 -5.17 -2.80
CA MET A 1 4.24 -4.07 -3.26
C MET A 1 5.59 -4.49 -3.84
N THR A 2 6.14 -5.67 -3.51
CA THR A 2 7.47 -6.13 -3.98
C THR A 2 7.41 -7.32 -4.95
N THR A 3 6.23 -7.67 -5.43
CA THR A 3 6.03 -8.81 -6.33
C THR A 3 5.24 -8.31 -7.54
N PRO A 4 5.82 -8.35 -8.75
CA PRO A 4 5.10 -8.02 -9.97
C PRO A 4 3.85 -8.87 -10.14
N ASP A 5 2.86 -8.33 -10.86
CA ASP A 5 1.58 -8.99 -11.08
C ASP A 5 1.77 -10.41 -11.59
N THR A 6 1.10 -11.35 -10.92
CA THR A 6 1.24 -12.78 -11.20
C THR A 6 -0.16 -13.38 -11.37
N LEU A 7 -0.40 -13.94 -12.55
CA LEU A 7 -1.61 -14.67 -12.88
C LEU A 7 -1.45 -16.12 -12.43
N PHE A 8 -2.40 -16.58 -11.64
CA PHE A 8 -2.47 -17.96 -11.14
C PHE A 8 -3.70 -18.66 -11.68
N GLU A 9 -3.57 -19.97 -11.86
CA GLU A 9 -4.72 -20.86 -11.90
C GLU A 9 -4.80 -21.60 -10.55
N LEU A 10 -6.02 -21.81 -10.08
CA LEU A 10 -6.35 -22.56 -8.88
C LEU A 10 -7.38 -23.63 -9.26
N ASP A 11 -7.02 -24.90 -9.05
CA ASP A 11 -7.99 -25.99 -9.06
C ASP A 11 -8.81 -25.91 -7.75
N MET A 12 -10.13 -25.77 -7.88
CA MET A 12 -11.02 -25.57 -6.74
C MET A 12 -11.39 -26.87 -6.01
N ASP A 13 -11.20 -28.04 -6.65
CA ASP A 13 -11.47 -29.35 -6.06
C ASP A 13 -10.26 -29.84 -5.25
N THR A 14 -9.04 -29.64 -5.79
CA THR A 14 -7.79 -30.11 -5.18
C THR A 14 -7.06 -29.04 -4.37
N GLY A 15 -7.31 -27.76 -4.66
CA GLY A 15 -6.57 -26.64 -4.10
C GLY A 15 -5.18 -26.43 -4.72
N GLU A 16 -4.82 -27.18 -5.77
CA GLU A 16 -3.55 -27.01 -6.48
C GLU A 16 -3.48 -25.63 -7.15
N ARG A 17 -2.37 -24.92 -6.95
CA ARG A 17 -2.14 -23.60 -7.52
C ARG A 17 -0.92 -23.62 -8.45
N ARG A 18 -1.10 -23.13 -9.67
CA ARG A 18 0.00 -22.96 -10.65
C ARG A 18 0.13 -21.51 -11.09
N VAL A 19 1.37 -21.07 -11.34
CA VAL A 19 1.65 -19.78 -11.98
C VAL A 19 1.45 -19.95 -13.47
N LEU A 20 0.56 -19.16 -14.07
CA LEU A 20 0.39 -19.10 -15.53
C LEU A 20 1.32 -18.06 -16.16
N LYS A 21 1.47 -16.91 -15.49
CA LYS A 21 2.29 -15.79 -15.97
C LYS A 21 2.70 -14.89 -14.82
N GLN A 22 3.93 -14.42 -14.82
CA GLN A 22 4.36 -13.29 -14.01
C GLN A 22 4.83 -12.16 -14.94
N THR A 23 4.46 -10.92 -14.62
CA THR A 23 4.92 -9.75 -15.36
C THR A 23 6.43 -9.62 -15.22
N GLU A 24 7.14 -9.67 -16.36
CA GLU A 24 8.58 -9.47 -16.40
C GLU A 24 8.90 -7.99 -16.17
N VAL A 25 9.86 -7.72 -15.30
CA VAL A 25 10.31 -6.37 -14.98
C VAL A 25 11.84 -6.34 -15.10
N PRO A 26 12.39 -5.84 -16.22
CA PRO A 26 13.84 -5.81 -16.44
C PRO A 26 14.59 -5.05 -15.33
N GLY A 27 15.65 -5.66 -14.80
CA GLY A 27 16.49 -5.06 -13.76
C GLY A 27 15.88 -5.02 -12.36
N PHE A 28 14.66 -5.53 -12.17
CA PHE A 28 14.04 -5.64 -10.86
C PHE A 28 14.46 -6.93 -10.15
N ASP A 29 14.92 -6.78 -8.92
CA ASP A 29 15.12 -7.89 -7.99
C ASP A 29 14.34 -7.60 -6.71
N ALA A 30 13.34 -8.44 -6.40
CA ALA A 30 12.49 -8.30 -5.23
C ALA A 30 13.29 -8.28 -3.91
N ALA A 31 14.45 -8.95 -3.85
CA ALA A 31 15.29 -9.00 -2.67
C ALA A 31 15.87 -7.61 -2.30
N ASN A 32 15.98 -6.70 -3.26
CA ASN A 32 16.45 -5.33 -3.02
C ASN A 32 15.44 -4.46 -2.26
N TYR A 33 14.16 -4.87 -2.24
CA TYR A 33 13.09 -4.08 -1.65
C TYR A 33 12.55 -4.74 -0.39
N ARG A 34 11.92 -3.94 0.46
CA ARG A 34 11.19 -4.40 1.63
C ARG A 34 9.87 -3.66 1.70
N SER A 35 8.78 -4.41 1.90
CA SER A 35 7.49 -3.86 2.25
C SER A 35 7.15 -4.14 3.71
N GLU A 36 6.43 -3.22 4.32
CA GLU A 36 5.96 -3.32 5.70
C GLU A 36 4.48 -2.90 5.76
N HIS A 37 3.75 -3.51 6.69
CA HIS A 37 2.39 -3.10 7.03
C HIS A 37 2.41 -2.60 8.47
N LEU A 38 2.01 -1.35 8.66
CA LEU A 38 2.01 -0.68 9.95
C LEU A 38 0.59 -0.22 10.29
N TRP A 39 0.35 0.00 11.57
CA TRP A 39 -0.86 0.65 12.07
C TRP A 39 -0.44 1.94 12.76
N ILE A 40 -1.06 3.06 12.40
CA ILE A 40 -0.80 4.37 12.98
C ILE A 40 -2.04 4.81 13.74
N VAL A 41 -1.87 5.18 15.01
CA VAL A 41 -2.96 5.71 15.83
C VAL A 41 -3.24 7.15 15.40
N ALA A 42 -4.42 7.38 14.85
CA ALA A 42 -4.92 8.72 14.50
C ALA A 42 -5.28 9.51 15.77
N ARG A 43 -5.50 10.82 15.60
CA ARG A 43 -5.78 11.76 16.70
C ARG A 43 -7.02 11.42 17.55
N ASP A 44 -7.96 10.65 17.01
CA ASP A 44 -9.15 10.17 17.70
C ASP A 44 -9.03 8.72 18.21
N GLY A 45 -7.81 8.17 18.20
CA GLY A 45 -7.49 6.83 18.72
C GLY A 45 -7.72 5.68 17.74
N VAL A 46 -8.25 5.95 16.55
CA VAL A 46 -8.45 4.93 15.52
C VAL A 46 -7.11 4.49 14.94
N GLU A 47 -6.89 3.18 14.82
CA GLU A 47 -5.71 2.65 14.14
C GLU A 47 -5.93 2.65 12.61
N VAL A 48 -5.13 3.43 11.89
CA VAL A 48 -5.16 3.55 10.43
C VAL A 48 -4.07 2.66 9.83
N PRO A 49 -4.39 1.72 8.93
CA PRO A 49 -3.39 0.88 8.28
C PRO A 49 -2.53 1.69 7.30
N VAL A 50 -1.25 1.32 7.19
CA VAL A 50 -0.30 1.92 6.25
C VAL A 50 0.52 0.82 5.59
N SER A 51 0.59 0.84 4.26
CA SER A 51 1.48 -0.04 3.49
C SER A 51 2.69 0.75 3.01
N LEU A 52 3.90 0.29 3.35
CA LEU A 52 5.16 0.93 2.99
C LEU A 52 5.97 0.03 2.07
N VAL A 53 6.78 0.66 1.21
CA VAL A 53 7.84 -0.02 0.46
C VAL A 53 9.05 0.89 0.30
N TYR A 54 10.24 0.30 0.39
CA TYR A 54 11.51 1.01 0.22
C TYR A 54 12.63 0.08 -0.27
N HIS A 55 13.69 0.67 -0.82
CA HIS A 55 14.89 -0.06 -1.21
C HIS A 55 15.80 -0.28 0.01
N ARG A 56 16.15 -1.54 0.31
CA ARG A 56 16.90 -1.94 1.52
C ARG A 56 18.23 -1.24 1.66
N LYS A 57 19.03 -1.19 0.58
CA LYS A 57 20.36 -0.55 0.57
C LYS A 57 20.32 0.96 0.84
N HIS A 58 19.22 1.63 0.49
CA HIS A 58 19.10 3.08 0.56
C HIS A 58 18.37 3.54 1.82
N PHE A 59 17.74 2.63 2.56
CA PHE A 59 17.02 2.96 3.77
C PHE A 59 17.96 3.41 4.90
N ARG A 60 17.64 4.57 5.47
CA ARG A 60 18.31 5.25 6.57
C ARG A 60 17.22 5.87 7.45
N LYS A 61 16.93 5.20 8.58
CA LYS A 61 15.88 5.61 9.52
C LYS A 61 15.96 7.12 9.81
N GLY A 62 14.85 7.83 9.60
CA GLY A 62 14.73 9.28 9.86
C GLY A 62 15.36 10.21 8.82
N HIS A 63 15.96 9.68 7.73
CA HIS A 63 16.71 10.50 6.76
C HIS A 63 16.25 10.34 5.31
N ASN A 64 15.44 9.33 5.00
CA ASN A 64 14.92 9.15 3.64
C ASN A 64 13.86 10.20 3.30
N PRO A 65 13.81 10.69 2.04
CA PRO A 65 12.62 11.37 1.55
C PRO A 65 11.43 10.40 1.57
N LEU A 66 10.25 10.93 1.88
CA LEU A 66 9.01 10.16 1.99
C LEU A 66 8.00 10.70 0.97
N LEU A 67 7.45 9.83 0.14
CA LEU A 67 6.25 10.11 -0.62
C LEU A 67 5.07 9.41 0.05
N VAL A 68 4.15 10.21 0.59
CA VAL A 68 2.90 9.73 1.19
C VAL A 68 1.79 9.85 0.15
N TYR A 69 1.05 8.77 -0.05
CA TYR A 69 -0.09 8.70 -0.97
C TYR A 69 -1.36 8.33 -0.19
N GLY A 70 -2.47 8.97 -0.53
CA GLY A 70 -3.79 8.68 0.04
C GLY A 70 -4.90 9.16 -0.90
N TYR A 71 -6.04 8.48 -0.85
CA TYR A 71 -7.23 8.81 -1.66
C TYR A 71 -8.48 9.05 -0.80
N GLY A 72 -8.96 8.02 -0.09
CA GLY A 72 -9.93 8.16 0.99
C GLY A 72 -11.32 8.64 0.61
N SER A 73 -11.84 8.27 -0.57
CA SER A 73 -13.19 8.68 -0.99
C SER A 73 -13.92 7.56 -1.75
N TYR A 74 -15.25 7.67 -1.80
CA TYR A 74 -16.14 6.76 -2.53
C TYR A 74 -16.11 5.29 -2.09
N GLY A 75 -15.48 4.98 -0.95
CA GLY A 75 -15.26 3.60 -0.54
C GLY A 75 -14.26 2.87 -1.43
N ALA A 76 -13.49 3.59 -2.24
CA ALA A 76 -12.43 3.00 -3.05
C ALA A 76 -11.23 2.64 -2.17
N SER A 77 -10.82 1.37 -2.21
CA SER A 77 -9.62 0.88 -1.55
C SER A 77 -8.39 1.13 -2.41
N ILE A 78 -7.29 1.57 -1.79
CA ILE A 78 -5.99 1.66 -2.47
C ILE A 78 -5.16 0.42 -2.15
N ASP A 79 -5.19 -0.56 -3.03
CA ASP A 79 -4.47 -1.81 -2.83
C ASP A 79 -2.95 -1.62 -2.84
N ALA A 80 -2.25 -2.42 -2.02
CA ALA A 80 -0.80 -2.40 -1.89
C ALA A 80 -0.09 -3.18 -3.02
N ASP A 81 -0.38 -2.79 -4.26
CA ASP A 81 0.07 -3.43 -5.49
C ASP A 81 1.55 -3.17 -5.83
N PHE A 82 2.04 -3.86 -6.86
CA PHE A 82 3.31 -3.54 -7.49
C PHE A 82 3.13 -2.44 -8.52
N SER A 83 4.11 -1.54 -8.63
CA SER A 83 4.11 -0.50 -9.66
C SER A 83 5.52 -0.29 -10.18
N PHE A 84 5.69 -0.46 -11.49
CA PHE A 84 6.98 -0.26 -12.15
C PHE A 84 7.48 1.18 -12.03
N SER A 85 6.59 2.17 -12.21
CA SER A 85 6.95 3.58 -12.11
C SER A 85 7.45 3.97 -10.71
N ARG A 86 6.97 3.27 -9.67
CA ARG A 86 7.40 3.47 -8.29
C ARG A 86 8.88 3.13 -8.07
N LEU A 87 9.44 2.16 -8.82
CA LEU A 87 10.85 1.75 -8.67
C LEU A 87 11.83 2.92 -8.81
N SER A 88 11.55 3.85 -9.73
CA SER A 88 12.38 5.04 -9.92
C SER A 88 12.53 5.88 -8.64
N LEU A 89 11.51 5.97 -7.80
CA LEU A 89 11.59 6.67 -6.52
C LEU A 89 12.38 5.84 -5.49
N LEU A 90 12.07 4.54 -5.40
CA LEU A 90 12.70 3.64 -4.43
C LEU A 90 14.21 3.53 -4.64
N ASP A 91 14.66 3.45 -5.90
CA ASP A 91 16.07 3.38 -6.28
C ASP A 91 16.82 4.70 -6.03
N ARG A 92 16.08 5.81 -5.87
CA ARG A 92 16.60 7.12 -5.46
C ARG A 92 16.50 7.35 -3.95
N GLY A 93 16.16 6.31 -3.20
CA GLY A 93 16.13 6.32 -1.73
C GLY A 93 14.85 6.87 -1.12
N PHE A 94 13.77 7.03 -1.90
CA PHE A 94 12.46 7.33 -1.32
C PHE A 94 11.90 6.12 -0.57
N VAL A 95 11.21 6.42 0.52
CA VAL A 95 10.19 5.54 1.08
C VAL A 95 8.85 5.93 0.44
N TYR A 96 8.08 4.95 0.00
CA TYR A 96 6.73 5.16 -0.50
C TYR A 96 5.74 4.57 0.49
N ALA A 97 4.78 5.37 0.93
CA ALA A 97 3.76 4.98 1.89
C ALA A 97 2.37 5.24 1.33
N ILE A 98 1.51 4.22 1.39
CA ILE A 98 0.06 4.33 1.15
C ILE A 98 -0.61 4.36 2.51
N VAL A 99 -1.29 5.46 2.81
CA VAL A 99 -2.09 5.60 4.03
C VAL A 99 -3.54 5.27 3.69
N HIS A 100 -4.06 4.21 4.30
CA HIS A 100 -5.39 3.65 4.05
C HIS A 100 -6.45 4.42 4.86
N VAL A 101 -6.52 5.73 4.63
CA VAL A 101 -7.34 6.68 5.40
C VAL A 101 -8.84 6.38 5.32
N ARG A 102 -9.60 6.77 6.34
CA ARG A 102 -11.08 6.66 6.33
C ARG A 102 -11.69 7.38 5.12
N GLY A 103 -12.82 6.85 4.66
CA GLY A 103 -13.48 7.25 3.42
C GLY A 103 -13.11 6.36 2.23
N GLY A 104 -12.05 5.56 2.36
CA GLY A 104 -11.78 4.39 1.53
C GLY A 104 -12.57 3.15 1.99
N GLY A 105 -12.30 2.01 1.36
CA GLY A 105 -13.01 0.75 1.59
C GLY A 105 -12.18 -0.33 2.29
N GLU A 106 -10.96 0.00 2.75
CA GLU A 106 -9.95 -0.97 3.17
C GLU A 106 -10.39 -1.81 4.39
N LEU A 107 -11.17 -1.21 5.29
CA LEU A 107 -11.77 -1.88 6.45
C LEU A 107 -13.30 -1.99 6.34
N GLY A 108 -13.82 -2.02 5.11
CA GLY A 108 -15.24 -2.22 4.81
C GLY A 108 -16.10 -0.96 4.92
N GLN A 109 -17.42 -1.15 4.92
CA GLN A 109 -18.41 -0.07 4.79
C GLN A 109 -18.29 0.99 5.91
N GLN A 110 -18.03 0.57 7.15
CA GLN A 110 -17.91 1.50 8.27
C GLN A 110 -16.72 2.47 8.07
N TRP A 111 -15.62 1.97 7.48
CA TRP A 111 -14.45 2.78 7.17
C TRP A 111 -14.76 3.91 6.18
N TYR A 112 -15.58 3.59 5.18
CA TYR A 112 -16.09 4.57 4.21
C TYR A 112 -17.01 5.59 4.87
N GLU A 113 -17.97 5.13 5.67
CA GLU A 113 -18.94 6.00 6.34
C GLU A 113 -18.29 6.96 7.34
N ASP A 114 -17.22 6.52 8.00
CA ASP A 114 -16.45 7.33 8.93
C ASP A 114 -15.50 8.34 8.25
N GLY A 115 -15.48 8.41 6.92
CA GLY A 115 -14.72 9.40 6.15
C GLY A 115 -15.52 10.09 5.06
N LYS A 116 -16.85 10.21 5.19
CA LYS A 116 -17.72 10.91 4.23
C LYS A 116 -18.68 11.90 4.90
N PHE A 117 -19.28 12.78 4.10
CA PHE A 117 -20.22 13.82 4.54
C PHE A 117 -19.70 14.61 5.75
N LEU A 118 -20.45 14.65 6.86
CA LEU A 118 -20.09 15.38 8.08
C LEU A 118 -18.83 14.81 8.77
N LYS A 119 -18.47 13.55 8.48
CA LYS A 119 -17.25 12.89 8.99
C LYS A 119 -16.04 13.03 8.05
N LYS A 120 -16.16 13.78 6.94
CA LYS A 120 -15.07 13.89 5.95
C LYS A 120 -13.75 14.42 6.52
N LYS A 121 -13.80 15.17 7.62
CA LYS A 121 -12.60 15.64 8.34
C LYS A 121 -11.69 14.49 8.78
N ASN A 122 -12.24 13.31 9.04
CA ASN A 122 -11.47 12.13 9.44
C ASN A 122 -10.49 11.69 8.35
N THR A 123 -10.87 11.72 7.06
CA THR A 123 -9.93 11.43 5.95
C THR A 123 -8.68 12.31 6.01
N PHE A 124 -8.85 13.61 6.26
CA PHE A 124 -7.72 14.54 6.35
C PHE A 124 -6.92 14.35 7.63
N ASN A 125 -7.60 14.05 8.74
CA ASN A 125 -6.99 13.81 10.03
C ASN A 125 -6.17 12.52 10.08
N ASP A 126 -6.56 11.49 9.32
CA ASP A 126 -5.83 10.23 9.19
C ASP A 126 -4.57 10.41 8.32
N TYR A 127 -4.60 11.37 7.38
CA TYR A 127 -3.47 11.67 6.50
C TYR A 127 -2.38 12.53 7.17
N LEU A 128 -2.76 13.36 8.15
CA LEU A 128 -1.92 14.34 8.85
C LEU A 128 -1.51 13.89 10.25
#